data_AF-A0A919MF37-F1
#
_entry.id   AF-A0A919MF37-F1
#
_cell.length_a   1.000
_cell.length_b   1.000
_cell.length_c   1.000
_cell.angle_alpha   90.00
_cell.angle_beta   90.00
_cell.angle_gamma   90.00
#
_symmetry.space_group_name_H-M   'P 1'
#
loop_
_entity.id
_entity.type
_entity.pdbx_description
1 polymer ?
#
loop_
_entity_poly.entity_id
_entity_poly.type
_entity_poly.pdbx_seq_one_letter_code
_entity_poly.pdbx_strand_id
1 'polypeptide(L)' 'MRIDLVALIVDEYDPAIEFFTGILGFDLVEDSPSPTNDGRVAVFLDIAGNRWDLLGPTNP' A
#
# COMPACT_ATOMS: atom_id res chain seq x y z
N MET A 1 -14.94 13.60 -7.13
CA MET A 1 -15.20 12.66 -6.03
C MET A 1 -13.85 12.33 -5.44
N ARG A 2 -13.58 12.72 -4.19
CA ARG A 2 -12.30 12.54 -3.51
C ARG A 2 -12.53 11.45 -2.48
N ILE A 3 -11.78 10.37 -2.57
CA ILE A 3 -11.75 9.36 -1.51
C ILE A 3 -10.51 9.71 -0.69
N ASP A 4 -10.70 10.18 0.54
CA ASP A 4 -9.60 10.72 1.35
C ASP A 4 -8.89 9.67 2.21
N LEU A 5 -9.44 8.44 2.34
CA LEU A 5 -8.79 7.35 3.07
C LEU A 5 -9.34 5.98 2.63
N VAL A 6 -8.54 5.20 1.89
CA VAL A 6 -8.80 3.77 1.62
C VAL A 6 -7.58 2.98 2.03
N ALA A 7 -7.79 2.05 2.97
CA ALA A 7 -6.80 1.10 3.42
C ALA A 7 -7.14 -0.30 2.92
N LEU A 8 -6.17 -0.97 2.29
CA LEU A 8 -6.29 -2.38 1.90
C LEU A 8 -5.44 -3.23 2.86
N ILE A 9 -6.06 -4.25 3.45
CA ILE A 9 -5.34 -5.20 4.30
C ILE A 9 -4.96 -6.40 3.45
N VAL A 10 -3.68 -6.77 3.46
CA VAL A 10 -3.16 -7.94 2.74
C VAL A 10 -2.44 -8.88 3.70
N ASP A 11 -2.51 -10.18 3.40
CA ASP A 11 -1.80 -11.21 4.16
C ASP A 11 -0.30 -11.25 3.79
N GLU A 12 0.03 -11.00 2.53
CA GLU A 12 1.41 -11.03 2.01
C GLU A 12 1.79 -9.66 1.43
N TYR A 13 2.76 -8.98 2.05
CA TYR A 13 3.12 -7.60 1.74
C TYR A 13 3.91 -7.45 0.43
N ASP A 14 4.98 -8.23 0.26
CA ASP A 14 5.85 -8.11 -0.93
C ASP A 14 5.13 -8.49 -2.24
N PRO A 15 4.37 -9.61 -2.31
CA PRO A 15 3.61 -9.95 -3.51
C PRO A 15 2.53 -8.91 -3.84
N ALA A 16 1.96 -8.26 -2.81
CA ALA A 16 0.96 -7.23 -3.03
C ALA A 16 1.60 -5.97 -3.66
N ILE A 17 2.76 -5.53 -3.18
CA ILE A 17 3.49 -4.40 -3.80
C ILE A 17 3.79 -4.69 -5.27
N GLU A 18 4.28 -5.88 -5.59
CA GLU A 18 4.56 -6.28 -6.99
C GLU A 18 3.28 -6.26 -7.85
N PHE A 19 2.15 -6.70 -7.31
CA PHE A 19 0.87 -6.65 -8.01
C PHE A 19 0.42 -5.20 -8.30
N PHE A 20 0.45 -4.32 -7.29
CA PHE A 20 0.00 -2.93 -7.44
C PHE A 20 0.92 -2.12 -8.36
N THR A 21 2.23 -2.29 -8.24
CA THR A 21 3.20 -1.57 -9.08
C THR A 21 3.32 -2.16 -10.49
N GLY A 22 3.30 -3.49 -10.62
CA GLY A 22 3.55 -4.18 -11.89
C GLY A 22 2.31 -4.38 -12.76
N ILE A 23 1.18 -4.78 -12.16
CA ILE A 23 -0.04 -5.10 -12.92
C ILE A 23 -0.96 -3.89 -13.01
N LEU A 24 -1.18 -3.20 -11.88
CA LEU A 24 -2.09 -2.04 -11.84
C LEU A 24 -1.42 -0.73 -12.23
N GLY A 25 -0.08 -0.70 -12.30
CA GLY A 25 0.68 0.49 -12.69
C GLY A 25 0.59 1.62 -11.67
N PHE A 26 0.47 1.28 -10.40
CA PHE A 26 0.48 2.28 -9.32
C PHE A 26 1.91 2.69 -9.00
N ASP A 27 2.09 3.95 -8.64
CA ASP A 27 3.38 4.46 -8.20
C ASP A 27 3.51 4.28 -6.69
N LEU A 28 4.53 3.54 -6.24
CA LEU A 28 4.88 3.44 -4.82
C LEU A 28 5.53 4.76 -4.36
N VAL A 29 4.90 5.42 -3.39
CA VAL A 29 5.34 6.72 -2.86
C VAL A 29 6.07 6.58 -1.54
N GLU A 30 5.67 5.63 -0.70
CA GLU A 30 6.24 5.40 0.62
C GLU A 30 6.18 3.91 0.98
N ASP A 31 7.25 3.38 1.57
CA ASP A 31 7.30 2.06 2.20
C ASP A 31 7.94 2.22 3.59
N SER A 32 7.09 2.27 4.62
CA SER A 32 7.49 2.58 5.99
C SER A 32 6.95 1.55 6.99
N PRO A 33 7.68 1.23 8.06
CA PRO A 33 7.12 0.45 9.16
C PRO A 33 5.93 1.19 9.79
N SER A 34 4.87 0.45 10.13
CA SER A 34 3.69 1.03 10.74
C SER A 34 4.03 1.63 12.11
N PRO A 35 3.64 2.90 12.38
CA PRO A 35 3.93 3.53 13.67
C PRO A 35 3.04 3.04 14.82
N THR A 36 1.97 2.28 14.52
CA THR A 36 0.92 1.93 15.50
C THR A 36 0.69 0.42 15.66
N ASN A 37 1.32 -0.45 14.86
CA ASN A 37 1.23 -1.91 14.99
C ASN A 37 2.50 -2.59 14.46
N ASP A 38 2.72 -3.87 14.76
CA ASP A 38 3.84 -4.70 14.24
C ASP A 38 3.72 -5.00 12.71
N GLY A 39 3.23 -4.04 11.91
CA GLY A 39 2.96 -4.17 10.48
C GLY A 39 3.81 -3.22 9.62
N ARG A 40 3.70 -3.33 8.30
CA ARG A 40 4.23 -2.38 7.33
C ARG A 40 3.10 -1.61 6.65
N VAL A 41 3.40 -0.39 6.23
CA VAL A 41 2.51 0.49 5.48
C VAL A 41 3.19 0.88 4.17
N ALA A 42 2.57 0.53 3.04
CA ALA A 42 2.94 1.06 1.73
C ALA A 42 1.89 2.08 1.26
N VAL A 43 2.35 3.19 0.70
CA VAL A 43 1.49 4.24 0.15
C VAL A 43 1.67 4.28 -1.36
N PHE A 44 0.56 4.23 -2.09
CA PHE A 44 0.55 4.23 -3.55
C PHE A 44 -0.29 5.39 -4.10
N LEU A 45 0.05 5.80 -5.33
CA LEU A 45 -0.81 6.61 -6.18
C LEU A 45 -1.33 5.78 -7.35
N ASP A 46 -2.64 5.78 -7.54
CA ASP A 46 -3.23 5.22 -8.76
C ASP A 46 -3.07 6.17 -9.96
N ILE A 47 -3.45 5.71 -11.15
CA ILE A 47 -3.38 6.48 -12.40
C ILE A 47 -4.23 7.77 -12.41
N ALA A 48 -5.17 7.89 -11.48
CA ALA A 48 -6.00 9.09 -11.30
C ALA A 48 -5.45 10.03 -10.20
N GLY A 49 -4.33 9.66 -9.57
CA GLY A 49 -3.69 10.41 -8.49
C GLY A 49 -4.37 10.23 -7.13
N ASN A 50 -5.18 9.18 -6.94
CA ASN A 50 -5.72 8.87 -5.62
C ASN A 50 -4.69 8.13 -4.78
N ARG A 51 -4.68 8.44 -3.48
CA ARG A 51 -3.82 7.80 -2.50
C ARG A 51 -4.45 6.52 -1.96
N TRP A 52 -3.68 5.45 -1.94
CA TRP A 52 -4.04 4.16 -1.39
C TRP A 52 -3.01 3.75 -0.34
N ASP A 53 -3.48 3.34 0.84
CA ASP A 53 -2.61 2.81 1.88
C ASP A 53 -2.79 1.29 1.96
N LEU A 54 -1.68 0.54 1.98
CA LEU A 54 -1.66 -0.91 2.07
C LEU A 54 -1.04 -1.31 3.40
N LEU A 55 -1.79 -2.08 4.16
CA LEU A 55 -1.42 -2.57 5.48
C LEU A 55 -1.16 -4.07 5.38
N GLY A 56 0.03 -4.49 5.79
CA GLY A 56 0.38 -5.91 5.87
C GLY A 56 1.23 -6.22 7.10
N PRO A 57 1.38 -7.51 7.45
CA PRO A 57 2.24 -7.92 8.55
C PRO A 57 3.72 -7.58 8.25
N THR A 58 4.51 -7.30 9.29
CA THR A 58 5.97 -7.35 9.13
C THR A 58 6.38 -8.81 8.94
N ASN A 59 6.66 -9.22 7.71
CA ASN A 59 7.33 -10.49 7.49
C ASN A 59 8.76 -10.36 8.10
N PRO A 60 9.22 -11.31 8.94
CA PRO A 60 10.57 -11.28 9.54
C PRO A 60 11.69 -11.34 8.51
#